data_AF-A0A811NPB9-F1
#
_entry.id   AF-A0A811NPB9-F1
#
_cell.length_a   1.000
_cell.length_b   1.000
_cell.length_c   1.000
_cell.angle_alpha   90.00
_cell.angle_beta   90.00
_cell.angle_gamma   90.00
#
_symmetry.space_group_name_H-M   'P 1'
#
loop_
_entity.id
_entity.type
_entity.pdbx_description
1 polymer ?
#
loop_
_entity_poly.entity_id
_entity_poly.type
_entity_poly.pdbx_seq_one_letter_code
_entity_poly.pdbx_strand_id
1 'polypeptide(L)'
;MLVLDEATMEFSRVPFLTDNNDNTGGPYDRWSFRVIGGKDSHAPRVVRLVSNELMVLVEHQQGQGGDKWWVVEKLVRLPEATLGLEGRKQRFFQRNAMIVAAHETYVLVTPREKTWLFSVELETLHVEREHQRNKYAGMAHPFQLPLPPSLMACAQHGRRRQS
;
A
#
# COMPACT_ATOMS: atom_id res chain seq x y z
N MET A 1 17.15 5.89 6.21
CA MET A 1 16.27 4.88 6.82
C MET A 1 17.07 4.11 7.86
N LEU A 2 16.44 3.65 8.95
CA LEU A 2 17.08 2.74 9.93
C LEU A 2 16.68 1.31 9.60
N VAL A 3 17.67 0.43 9.45
CA VAL A 3 17.48 -1.00 9.20
C VAL A 3 18.07 -1.77 10.37
N LEU A 4 17.32 -2.73 10.91
CA LEU A 4 17.83 -3.66 11.90
C LEU A 4 18.64 -4.73 11.18
N ASP A 5 19.92 -4.85 11.52
CA ASP A 5 20.70 -5.99 11.10
C ASP A 5 20.37 -7.18 12.00
N GLU A 6 19.84 -8.27 11.43
CA GLU A 6 19.43 -9.44 12.23
C GLU A 6 20.61 -10.23 12.80
N ALA A 7 21.81 -10.11 12.22
CA ALA A 7 22.98 -10.84 12.70
C ALA A 7 23.62 -10.13 13.91
N THR A 8 23.67 -8.80 13.87
CA THR A 8 24.24 -8.00 14.97
C THR A 8 23.19 -7.49 15.95
N MET A 9 21.91 -7.55 15.57
CA MET A 9 20.79 -6.92 16.29
C MET A 9 20.97 -5.40 16.47
N GLU A 10 21.75 -4.76 15.61
CA GLU A 10 22.02 -3.32 15.64
C GLU A 10 21.31 -2.57 14.51
N PHE A 11 20.99 -1.29 14.76
CA PHE A 11 20.40 -0.43 13.75
C PHE A 11 21.49 0.25 12.92
N SER A 12 21.47 0.03 11.61
CA SER A 12 22.32 0.74 10.66
C SER A 12 21.54 1.82 9.90
N ARG A 13 22.20 2.94 9.61
CA ARG A 13 21.67 3.98 8.72
C ARG A 13 22.07 3.64 7.30
N VAL A 14 21.10 3.22 6.49
CA VAL A 14 21.34 2.97 5.06
C VAL A 14 21.00 4.25 4.27
N PRO A 15 21.92 4.74 3.40
CA PRO A 15 21.64 5.84 2.49
C PRO A 15 20.51 5.44 1.54
N PHE A 16 19.47 6.26 1.47
CA PHE A 16 18.36 6.03 0.56
C PHE A 16 18.61 6.82 -0.73
N LEU A 17 18.39 6.20 -1.90
CA LEU A 17 18.60 6.87 -3.18
C LEU A 17 17.75 8.17 -3.24
N THR A 18 18.45 9.26 -3.55
CA THR A 18 17.93 10.61 -3.79
C THR A 18 17.36 11.33 -2.56
N ASP A 19 18.28 11.87 -1.75
CA ASP A 19 18.03 12.95 -0.77
C ASP A 19 18.43 14.34 -1.34
N ASN A 20 18.72 14.41 -2.64
CA ASN A 20 19.16 15.64 -3.29
C ASN A 20 17.94 16.32 -3.91
N ASN A 21 17.42 17.30 -3.19
CA ASN A 21 16.51 18.33 -3.66
C ASN A 21 15.03 17.90 -3.80
N ASP A 22 14.34 17.81 -2.68
CA ASP A 22 13.01 18.41 -2.61
C ASP A 22 12.69 18.77 -1.15
N ASN A 23 11.76 19.69 -0.94
CA ASN A 23 11.21 20.07 0.37
C ASN A 23 10.43 18.91 1.05
N THR A 24 11.03 17.71 1.14
CA THR A 24 10.40 16.47 1.61
C THR A 24 10.25 16.40 3.13
N GLY A 25 10.64 17.45 3.87
CA GLY A 25 10.31 17.61 5.30
C GLY A 25 8.86 18.05 5.56
N GLY A 26 7.93 17.81 4.63
CA GLY A 26 6.51 18.14 4.77
C GLY A 26 5.70 17.02 5.43
N PRO A 27 4.50 17.30 5.95
CA PRO A 27 3.64 16.33 6.66
C PRO A 27 3.17 15.13 5.80
N TYR A 28 3.56 15.09 4.52
CA TYR A 28 3.16 14.07 3.56
C TYR A 28 4.26 13.05 3.25
N ASP A 29 5.46 13.22 3.81
CA ASP A 29 6.55 12.25 3.63
C ASP A 29 6.16 10.85 4.15
N ARG A 30 5.33 10.79 5.21
CA ARG A 30 4.78 9.53 5.70
C ARG A 30 3.93 8.75 4.70
N TRP A 31 3.54 9.34 3.55
CA TRP A 31 2.78 8.68 2.50
C TRP A 31 3.60 8.51 1.21
N SER A 32 4.88 8.89 1.22
CA SER A 32 5.77 8.79 0.06
C SER A 32 6.42 7.41 -0.04
N PHE A 33 6.47 6.62 1.04
CA PHE A 33 7.07 5.28 1.01
C PHE A 33 6.36 4.26 1.93
N ARG A 34 6.55 2.98 1.62
CA ARG A 34 6.13 1.82 2.42
C ARG A 34 7.14 0.69 2.27
N VAL A 35 7.34 -0.09 3.33
CA VAL A 35 8.09 -1.36 3.28
C VAL A 35 7.09 -2.49 3.08
N ILE A 36 7.39 -3.42 2.18
CA ILE A 36 6.60 -4.62 1.91
C ILE A 36 7.50 -5.86 1.98
N GLY A 37 6.90 -7.02 2.26
CA GLY A 37 7.60 -8.30 2.19
C GLY A 37 8.03 -8.64 0.76
N GLY A 38 9.13 -9.36 0.62
CA GLY A 38 9.47 -10.02 -0.64
C GLY A 38 8.62 -11.27 -0.82
N LYS A 39 7.95 -11.40 -1.97
CA LYS A 39 7.07 -12.54 -2.31
C LYS A 39 7.80 -13.89 -2.22
N ASP A 40 9.09 -13.92 -2.57
CA ASP A 40 9.93 -15.13 -2.65
C ASP A 40 11.29 -15.00 -1.92
N SER A 41 11.64 -13.78 -1.49
CA SER A 41 12.89 -13.48 -0.80
C SER A 41 12.59 -12.99 0.61
N HIS A 42 13.32 -13.49 1.62
CA HIS A 42 13.27 -12.91 2.96
C HIS A 42 13.72 -11.43 2.99
N ALA A 43 14.35 -10.95 1.91
CA ALA A 43 14.73 -9.55 1.77
C ALA A 43 13.49 -8.64 1.57
N PRO A 44 13.35 -7.56 2.36
CA PRO A 44 12.27 -6.61 2.23
C PRO A 44 12.40 -5.79 0.94
N ARG A 45 11.25 -5.34 0.41
CA ARG A 45 11.21 -4.34 -0.66
C ARG A 45 10.68 -3.02 -0.12
N VAL A 46 11.16 -1.92 -0.68
CA VAL A 46 10.64 -0.58 -0.37
C VAL A 46 9.93 -0.04 -1.58
N VAL A 47 8.67 0.32 -1.41
CA VAL A 47 7.92 1.09 -2.41
C VAL A 47 8.08 2.56 -2.06
N ARG A 48 8.46 3.38 -3.03
CA ARG A 48 8.54 4.83 -2.88
C ARG A 48 7.85 5.54 -4.03
N LEU A 49 7.35 6.73 -3.76
CA LEU A 49 6.67 7.60 -4.71
C LEU A 49 7.29 8.99 -4.66
N VAL A 50 7.94 9.39 -5.76
CA VAL A 50 8.57 10.69 -5.93
C VAL A 50 8.19 11.25 -7.29
N SER A 51 7.78 12.51 -7.37
CA SER A 51 7.46 13.15 -8.65
C SER A 51 6.43 12.37 -9.49
N ASN A 52 5.50 11.70 -8.83
CA ASN A 52 4.52 10.79 -9.45
C ASN A 52 5.13 9.56 -10.16
N GLU A 53 6.36 9.19 -9.80
CA GLU A 53 7.00 7.94 -10.19
C GLU A 53 7.02 6.99 -8.99
N LEU A 54 6.36 5.84 -9.17
CA LEU A 54 6.36 4.74 -8.20
C LEU A 54 7.59 3.86 -8.46
N MET A 55 8.46 3.75 -7.48
CA MET A 55 9.67 2.95 -7.49
C MET A 55 9.52 1.79 -6.52
N VAL A 56 9.92 0.60 -6.96
CA VAL A 56 10.14 -0.56 -6.08
C VAL A 56 11.64 -0.72 -5.95
N LEU A 57 12.15 -0.68 -4.72
CA LEU A 57 13.55 -0.84 -4.40
C LEU A 57 13.77 -2.15 -3.66
N VAL A 58 14.85 -2.83 -4.01
CA VAL A 58 15.35 -4.03 -3.35
C VAL A 58 16.70 -3.72 -2.71
N GLU A 59 16.96 -4.36 -1.58
CA GLU A 59 18.27 -4.29 -0.94
C GLU A 59 19.26 -5.18 -1.68
N HIS A 60 20.41 -4.62 -2.02
CA HIS A 60 21.57 -5.36 -2.50
C HIS A 60 22.68 -5.28 -1.45
N GLN A 61 23.45 -6.36 -1.34
CA GLN A 61 24.62 -6.45 -0.46
C GLN A 61 25.81 -6.96 -1.26
N GLN A 62 26.99 -6.37 -1.00
CA GLN A 62 28.23 -6.86 -1.58
C GLN A 62 28.82 -7.97 -0.70
N GLY A 63 28.75 -9.23 -1.16
CA GLY A 63 29.34 -10.36 -0.44
C GLY A 63 28.73 -10.58 0.95
N GLN A 64 29.36 -11.41 1.77
CA GLN A 64 28.90 -11.67 3.13
C GLN A 64 29.47 -10.59 4.06
N GLY A 65 28.61 -9.71 4.59
CA GLY A 65 29.00 -8.64 5.54
C GLY A 65 29.50 -7.33 4.91
N GLY A 66 29.36 -7.14 3.59
CA GLY A 66 29.67 -5.87 2.95
C GLY A 66 28.51 -4.88 3.02
N ASP A 67 28.76 -3.68 2.47
CA ASP A 67 27.81 -2.58 2.50
C ASP A 67 26.49 -2.96 1.81
N LYS A 68 25.38 -2.49 2.38
CA LYS A 68 24.03 -2.64 1.85
C LYS A 68 23.61 -1.34 1.15
N TRP A 69 23.03 -1.46 -0.04
CA TRP A 69 22.46 -0.32 -0.75
C TRP A 69 21.16 -0.71 -1.45
N TRP A 70 20.32 0.28 -1.70
CA TRP A 70 19.05 0.09 -2.39
C TRP A 70 19.22 0.25 -3.90
N VAL A 71 18.61 -0.64 -4.68
CA VAL A 71 18.58 -0.58 -6.14
C VAL A 71 17.13 -0.54 -6.59
N VAL A 72 16.81 0.26 -7.61
CA VAL A 72 15.47 0.30 -8.21
C VAL A 72 15.28 -0.97 -9.03
N GLU A 73 14.37 -1.83 -8.57
CA GLU A 73 13.94 -3.05 -9.28
C GLU A 73 12.90 -2.70 -10.35
N LYS A 74 11.92 -1.84 -10.01
CA LYS A 74 10.83 -1.45 -10.92
C LYS A 74 10.52 0.04 -10.80
N LEU A 75 10.08 0.62 -11.92
CA LEU A 75 9.69 2.02 -12.04
C LEU A 75 8.40 2.14 -12.84
N VAL A 76 7.41 2.85 -12.30
CA VAL A 76 6.15 3.15 -12.98
C VAL A 76 5.90 4.65 -12.92
N ARG A 77 5.80 5.27 -14.10
CA ARG A 77 5.37 6.67 -14.18
C ARG A 77 3.85 6.72 -14.17
N LEU A 78 3.29 7.18 -13.07
CA LEU A 78 1.84 7.16 -12.85
C LEU A 78 1.06 8.00 -13.88
N PRO A 79 1.52 9.19 -14.32
CA PRO A 79 0.79 9.97 -15.31
C PRO A 79 0.62 9.23 -16.65
N GLU A 80 1.61 8.48 -17.08
CA GLU A 80 1.59 7.72 -18.33
C GLU A 80 0.80 6.42 -18.15
N ALA A 81 1.09 5.68 -17.06
CA ALA A 81 0.48 4.38 -16.80
C ALA A 81 -1.03 4.45 -16.51
N THR A 82 -1.55 5.63 -16.15
CA THR A 82 -2.98 5.86 -15.90
C THR A 82 -3.72 6.45 -17.11
N LEU A 83 -3.08 6.52 -18.29
CA LEU A 83 -3.75 7.03 -19.50
C LEU A 83 -4.90 6.10 -19.87
N GLY A 84 -6.07 6.68 -20.18
CA GLY A 84 -7.27 5.93 -20.53
C GLY A 84 -8.08 5.39 -19.34
N LEU A 85 -7.60 5.51 -18.09
CA LEU A 85 -8.41 5.12 -16.93
C LEU A 85 -9.58 6.09 -16.71
N GLU A 86 -10.75 5.53 -16.39
CA GLU A 86 -11.96 6.31 -16.17
C GLU A 86 -11.80 7.32 -15.02
N GLY A 87 -12.29 8.55 -15.26
CA GLY A 87 -12.23 9.63 -14.28
C GLY A 87 -10.85 10.25 -14.07
N ARG A 88 -9.81 9.78 -14.79
CA ARG A 88 -8.47 10.37 -14.75
C ARG A 88 -8.50 11.81 -15.26
N LYS A 89 -8.01 12.75 -14.43
CA LYS A 89 -7.84 14.17 -14.79
C LYS A 89 -6.36 14.51 -14.80
N GLN A 90 -5.92 15.29 -15.79
CA GLN A 90 -4.51 15.71 -15.88
C GLN A 90 -4.02 16.43 -14.62
N ARG A 91 -4.89 17.21 -13.97
CA ARG A 91 -4.59 17.94 -12.73
C ARG A 91 -4.19 17.03 -11.55
N PHE A 92 -4.55 15.74 -11.58
CA PHE A 92 -4.24 14.80 -10.50
C PHE A 92 -2.73 14.62 -10.27
N PHE A 93 -1.92 14.83 -11.31
CA PHE A 93 -0.47 14.66 -11.26
C PHE A 93 0.28 16.00 -11.21
N GLN A 94 -0.39 17.13 -10.97
CA GLN A 94 0.27 18.42 -10.70
C GLN A 94 0.98 18.45 -9.35
N ARG A 95 0.58 17.56 -8.43
CA ARG A 95 1.22 17.35 -7.13
C ARG A 95 1.59 15.88 -7.01
N ASN A 96 2.53 15.57 -6.12
CA ASN A 96 2.87 14.18 -5.82
C ASN A 96 1.65 13.44 -5.26
N ALA A 97 1.38 12.28 -5.86
CA ALA A 97 0.45 11.29 -5.35
C ALA A 97 0.96 10.70 -4.02
N MET A 98 0.10 9.93 -3.36
CA MET A 98 0.32 9.37 -2.04
C MET A 98 0.06 7.87 -2.06
N ILE A 99 0.92 7.10 -1.40
CA ILE A 99 0.71 5.68 -1.15
C ILE A 99 -0.26 5.53 0.02
N VAL A 100 -1.44 4.98 -0.23
CA VAL A 100 -2.47 4.74 0.80
C VAL A 100 -2.18 3.45 1.55
N ALA A 101 -1.87 2.40 0.79
CA ALA A 101 -1.52 1.08 1.30
C ALA A 101 -0.52 0.42 0.34
N ALA A 102 0.32 -0.45 0.86
CA ALA A 102 1.20 -1.28 0.06
C ALA A 102 1.09 -2.71 0.53
N HIS A 103 0.94 -3.62 -0.43
CA HIS A 103 0.88 -5.05 -0.25
C HIS A 103 2.02 -5.68 -1.05
N GLU A 104 2.30 -6.95 -0.83
CA GLU A 104 3.39 -7.68 -1.49
C GLU A 104 3.23 -7.75 -3.01
N THR A 105 1.98 -7.78 -3.50
CA THR A 105 1.67 -7.89 -4.92
C THR A 105 1.22 -6.58 -5.55
N TYR A 106 0.67 -5.63 -4.79
CA TYR A 106 0.16 -4.38 -5.33
C TYR A 106 0.29 -3.19 -4.37
N VAL A 107 0.24 -1.99 -4.94
CA VAL A 107 0.28 -0.74 -4.19
C VAL A 107 -0.95 0.09 -4.50
N LEU A 108 -1.65 0.54 -3.46
CA LEU A 108 -2.79 1.44 -3.58
C LEU A 108 -2.31 2.89 -3.50
N VAL A 109 -2.60 3.66 -4.54
CA VAL A 109 -2.15 5.04 -4.71
C VAL A 109 -3.35 5.96 -4.91
N THR A 110 -3.24 7.19 -4.43
CA THR A 110 -4.21 8.26 -4.73
C THR A 110 -3.47 9.55 -5.09
N PRO A 111 -3.95 10.32 -6.06
CA PRO A 111 -3.64 11.73 -6.16
C PRO A 111 -3.97 12.44 -4.84
N ARG A 112 -3.31 13.58 -4.60
CA ARG A 112 -3.52 14.35 -3.36
C ARG A 112 -4.97 14.84 -3.17
N GLU A 113 -5.77 14.92 -4.22
CA GLU A 113 -7.20 15.29 -4.19
C GLU A 113 -8.13 14.17 -3.63
N LYS A 114 -7.57 13.11 -3.02
CA LYS A 114 -8.20 12.07 -2.16
C LYS A 114 -9.40 11.29 -2.72
N THR A 115 -9.84 11.51 -3.96
CA THR A 115 -11.07 10.93 -4.50
C THR A 115 -10.86 9.89 -5.61
N TRP A 116 -9.61 9.63 -5.99
CA TRP A 116 -9.29 8.79 -7.15
C TRP A 116 -8.21 7.74 -6.82
N LEU A 117 -8.64 6.66 -6.16
CA LEU A 117 -7.77 5.55 -5.75
C LEU A 117 -7.53 4.58 -6.91
N PHE A 118 -6.31 4.15 -7.13
CA PHE A 118 -6.01 3.09 -8.10
C PHE A 118 -4.88 2.20 -7.57
N SER A 119 -4.82 0.96 -8.05
CA SER A 119 -3.80 -0.01 -7.68
C SER A 119 -2.78 -0.16 -8.79
N VAL A 120 -1.50 -0.27 -8.42
CA VAL A 120 -0.41 -0.69 -9.32
C VAL A 120 -0.01 -2.10 -8.93
N GLU A 121 -0.19 -3.06 -9.85
CA GLU A 121 0.26 -4.43 -9.66
C GLU A 121 1.78 -4.48 -9.83
N LEU A 122 2.50 -4.95 -8.81
CA LEU A 122 3.96 -4.89 -8.77
C LEU A 122 4.60 -5.90 -9.72
N GLU A 123 3.93 -7.01 -10.04
CA GLU A 123 4.47 -8.01 -10.94
C GLU A 123 4.44 -7.53 -12.40
N THR A 124 3.26 -7.12 -12.86
CA THR A 124 2.97 -6.76 -14.25
C THR A 124 3.11 -5.27 -14.56
N LEU A 125 3.22 -4.43 -13.52
CA LEU A 125 3.18 -2.97 -13.61
C LEU A 125 1.88 -2.41 -14.19
N HIS A 126 0.82 -3.23 -14.19
CA HIS A 126 -0.49 -2.82 -14.66
C HIS A 126 -1.20 -1.95 -13.63
N VAL A 127 -1.99 -0.98 -14.11
CA VAL A 127 -2.72 -0.05 -13.27
C VAL A 127 -4.22 -0.29 -13.40
N GLU A 128 -4.89 -0.48 -12.28
CA GLU A 128 -6.32 -0.80 -12.23
C GLU A 128 -7.08 0.18 -11.33
N ARG A 129 -8.30 0.54 -11.73
CA ARG A 129 -9.19 1.42 -10.95
C ARG A 129 -10.41 0.70 -10.39
N GLU A 130 -11.05 -0.16 -11.17
CA GLU A 130 -12.36 -0.73 -10.86
C GLU A 130 -12.34 -1.91 -9.87
N HIS A 131 -11.15 -2.41 -9.54
CA HIS A 131 -11.00 -3.52 -8.62
C HIS A 131 -11.59 -3.18 -7.24
N GLN A 132 -12.20 -4.17 -6.57
CA GLN A 132 -12.86 -3.98 -5.26
C GLN A 132 -11.93 -3.40 -4.17
N ARG A 133 -10.61 -3.62 -4.30
CA ARG A 133 -9.55 -3.09 -3.42
C ARG A 133 -9.39 -1.56 -3.51
N ASN A 134 -9.87 -0.95 -4.59
CA ASN A 134 -9.76 0.49 -4.85
C ASN A 134 -11.00 1.28 -4.41
N LYS A 135 -11.92 0.65 -3.67
CA LYS A 135 -13.15 1.30 -3.19
C LYS A 135 -12.97 2.07 -1.87
N TYR A 136 -12.01 1.67 -1.03
CA TYR A 136 -11.83 2.25 0.30
C TYR A 136 -10.37 2.57 0.57
N ALA A 137 -10.11 3.77 1.12
CA ALA A 137 -8.80 4.15 1.62
C ALA A 137 -8.60 3.57 3.03
N GLY A 138 -8.19 2.29 3.12
CA GLY A 138 -7.89 1.65 4.40
C GLY A 138 -7.78 0.13 4.28
N MET A 139 -7.18 -0.52 5.28
CA MET A 139 -7.23 -1.97 5.41
C MET A 139 -8.69 -2.40 5.58
N ALA A 140 -9.25 -3.07 4.57
CA ALA A 140 -10.51 -3.78 4.73
C ALA A 140 -10.22 -5.01 5.62
N HIS A 141 -10.41 -4.87 6.92
CA HIS A 141 -10.40 -6.02 7.81
C HIS A 141 -11.65 -6.85 7.51
N PRO A 142 -11.53 -8.13 7.07
CA PRO A 142 -12.68 -8.99 6.95
C PRO A 142 -13.18 -9.30 8.37
N PHE A 143 -14.13 -8.50 8.85
CA PHE A 143 -14.82 -8.81 10.09
C PHE A 143 -16.12 -9.54 9.72
N GLN A 144 -16.16 -10.84 9.99
CA GLN A 144 -17.43 -11.57 10.02
C GLN A 144 -18.06 -11.33 11.38
N LEU A 145 -19.17 -10.59 11.42
CA LEU A 145 -20.00 -10.52 12.61
C LEU A 145 -20.47 -11.95 12.94
N PRO A 146 -20.32 -12.42 14.19
CA PRO A 146 -20.97 -13.67 14.59
C PRO A 146 -22.48 -13.52 14.36
N LEU A 147 -23.08 -14.53 13.72
CA LEU A 147 -24.52 -14.56 13.47
C LEU A 147 -25.26 -14.33 14.80
N PRO A 148 -26.25 -13.42 14.86
CA PRO A 148 -27.02 -13.23 16.07
C PRO A 148 -27.73 -14.55 16.41
N PRO A 149 -27.80 -14.93 17.70
CA PRO A 149 -28.53 -16.13 18.10
C PRO A 149 -29.99 -16.02 17.63
N SER A 150 -30.50 -17.10 17.05
CA SER A 150 -31.89 -17.17 16.60
C SER A 150 -32.82 -16.98 17.79
N LEU A 151 -33.53 -15.84 17.82
CA LEU A 151 -34.57 -15.58 18.81
C LEU A 151 -35.73 -16.54 18.54
N MET A 152 -35.81 -17.64 19.29
CA MET A 152 -36.99 -18.49 19.32
C MET A 152 -38.11 -17.76 20.07
N ALA A 153 -39.09 -17.27 19.31
CA ALA A 153 -40.31 -16.70 19.87
C ALA A 153 -41.06 -17.77 20.67
N CYS A 154 -41.20 -17.56 21.98
CA CYS A 154 -41.99 -18.45 22.84
C CYS A 154 -43.48 -18.31 22.51
N ALA A 155 -44.04 -19.25 21.76
CA ALA A 155 -45.49 -19.35 21.56
C ALA A 155 -46.13 -19.96 22.83
N GLN A 156 -46.29 -19.17 23.89
CA GLN A 156 -47.16 -19.53 25.00
C GLN A 156 -48.60 -19.60 24.50
N HIS A 157 -49.09 -20.82 24.31
CA HIS A 157 -50.48 -21.10 24.00
C HIS A 157 -51.36 -20.71 25.19
N GLY A 158 -52.11 -19.62 25.07
CA GLY A 158 -53.19 -19.29 26.00
C GLY A 158 -54.28 -20.36 25.95
N ARG A 159 -54.37 -21.21 26.98
CA ARG A 159 -55.52 -22.09 27.19
C ARG A 159 -56.76 -21.24 27.49
N ARG A 160 -57.63 -21.06 26.51
CA ARG A 160 -59.02 -20.63 26.73
C ARG A 160 -59.82 -21.82 27.26
N ARG A 161 -60.32 -21.70 28.49
CA ARG A 161 -61.43 -22.53 29.01
C ARG A 161 -62.68 -22.24 28.19
N GLN A 162 -63.40 -23.28 27.78
CA GLN A 162 -64.81 -23.19 27.42
C GLN A 162 -65.63 -24.07 28.36
N SER A 163 -66.83 -23.56 28.63
CA SER A 163 -67.91 -24.00 29.52
C SER A 163 -68.25 -25.47 29.45
#